data_AF-D6K6Y1-F1
#
_entry.id   AF-D6K6Y1-F1
#
_cell.length_a   1.000
_cell.length_b   1.000
_cell.length_c   1.000
_cell.angle_alpha   90.00
_cell.angle_beta   90.00
_cell.angle_gamma   90.00
#
_symmetry.space_group_name_H-M   'P 1'
#
loop_
_entity.id
_entity.type
_entity.pdbx_description
1 polymer ?
#
loop_
_entity_poly.entity_id
_entity_poly.type
_entity_poly.pdbx_seq_one_letter_code
_entity_poly.pdbx_strand_id
1 'polypeptide(L)'
;MGVDGVNVETGSASHAPSGTHWITDEETQRIAETFVAASPYLGDIAWSQVPVGENAAYVYGFSEELPEDLEPGDPLPEGCRWSWQLSLTDPSGRDFRLHHNQVVSAITKVVYEGDGRQDSMRAFRLGRIEQWYTEPADSRRALKLGPDAAVTICQIALWGKVAFPYEDENGPFGTGRMDFFEEQR
;
A
#
# COMPACT_ATOMS: atom_id res chain seq x y z
N MET A 1 -46.82 19.98 31.54
CA MET A 1 -45.54 19.44 32.04
C MET A 1 -44.93 18.69 30.88
N GLY A 2 -43.72 19.09 30.47
CA GLY A 2 -43.09 18.71 29.22
C GLY A 2 -42.37 17.36 29.26
N VAL A 3 -42.43 16.71 28.09
CA VAL A 3 -41.42 15.98 27.29
C VAL A 3 -40.49 14.90 27.88
N ASP A 4 -40.11 14.02 26.94
CA ASP A 4 -38.98 13.09 26.87
C ASP A 4 -39.18 11.70 27.47
N GLY A 5 -38.93 10.59 26.78
CA GLY A 5 -38.15 10.37 25.57
C GLY A 5 -37.32 9.11 25.81
N VAL A 6 -37.68 7.98 25.22
CA VAL A 6 -36.84 6.77 25.23
C VAL A 6 -36.47 6.46 23.80
N ASN A 7 -35.40 7.09 23.34
CA ASN A 7 -34.72 6.73 22.11
C ASN A 7 -33.68 5.66 22.46
N VAL A 8 -33.86 4.47 21.88
CA VAL A 8 -32.91 3.37 21.95
C VAL A 8 -31.82 3.65 20.93
N GLU A 9 -30.68 4.17 21.37
CA GLU A 9 -29.48 4.23 20.54
C GLU A 9 -28.77 2.87 20.57
N THR A 10 -29.11 2.02 19.60
CA THR A 10 -28.20 0.97 19.12
C THR A 10 -27.07 1.62 18.33
N GLY A 11 -26.09 2.17 19.03
CA GLY A 11 -24.84 2.64 18.45
C GLY A 11 -23.81 1.53 18.38
N SER A 12 -23.84 0.70 17.34
CA SER A 12 -22.64 -0.05 16.93
C SER A 12 -21.69 0.94 16.28
N ALA A 13 -20.86 1.59 17.10
CA ALA A 13 -19.81 2.46 16.63
C ALA A 13 -18.72 1.60 15.97
N SER A 14 -18.73 1.56 14.64
CA SER A 14 -17.55 1.22 13.85
C SER A 14 -16.43 2.17 14.26
N HIS A 15 -15.42 1.65 14.96
CA HIS A 15 -14.20 2.39 15.27
C HIS A 15 -13.44 2.65 13.97
N ALA A 16 -13.75 3.75 13.29
CA ALA A 16 -12.84 4.33 12.31
C ALA A 16 -11.64 4.90 13.09
N PRO A 17 -10.39 4.59 12.72
CA PRO A 17 -9.23 5.13 13.41
C PRO A 17 -9.22 6.66 13.34
N SER A 18 -8.96 7.30 14.47
CA SER A 18 -8.90 8.76 14.63
C SER A 18 -7.88 9.39 13.66
N GLY A 19 -8.11 10.65 13.28
CA GLY A 19 -7.38 11.41 12.25
C GLY A 19 -5.86 11.57 12.40
N THR A 20 -5.23 10.94 13.40
CA THR A 20 -3.79 11.01 13.68
C THR A 20 -2.96 10.04 12.83
N HIS A 21 -3.60 9.02 12.23
CA HIS A 21 -2.94 7.95 11.44
C HIS A 21 -3.24 8.02 9.94
N TRP A 22 -3.60 9.18 9.40
CA TRP A 22 -3.78 9.31 7.95
C TRP A 22 -2.44 9.14 7.24
N ILE A 23 -2.33 8.10 6.42
CA ILE A 23 -1.20 7.88 5.51
C ILE A 23 -1.50 8.63 4.21
N THR A 24 -0.58 9.48 3.75
CA THR A 24 -0.75 10.23 2.50
C THR A 24 -0.36 9.42 1.26
N ASP A 25 -0.78 9.89 0.08
CA ASP A 25 -0.32 9.36 -1.20
C ASP A 25 1.19 9.36 -1.32
N GLU A 26 1.83 10.47 -0.97
CA GLU A 26 3.29 10.62 -0.99
C GLU A 26 4.00 9.61 -0.08
N GLU A 27 3.42 9.28 1.08
CA GLU A 27 3.97 8.23 1.96
C GLU A 27 3.89 6.86 1.27
N THR A 28 2.73 6.51 0.72
CA THR A 28 2.56 5.22 0.02
C THR A 28 3.33 5.13 -1.29
N GLN A 29 3.53 6.24 -2.00
CA GLN A 29 4.32 6.28 -3.23
C GLN A 29 5.78 5.98 -2.91
N ARG A 30 6.33 6.59 -1.86
CA ARG A 30 7.70 6.31 -1.40
C ARG A 30 7.91 4.84 -1.02
N ILE A 31 6.89 4.20 -0.44
CA ILE A 31 6.91 2.76 -0.16
C ILE A 31 6.99 1.97 -1.47
N ALA A 32 6.15 2.31 -2.46
CA ALA A 32 6.16 1.66 -3.77
C ALA A 32 7.47 1.90 -4.56
N GLU A 33 8.05 3.10 -4.50
CA GLU A 33 9.36 3.42 -5.08
C GLU A 33 10.47 2.57 -4.46
N THR A 34 10.45 2.42 -3.13
CA THR A 34 11.41 1.57 -2.41
C THR A 34 11.24 0.10 -2.79
N PHE A 35 10.00 -0.38 -2.94
CA PHE A 35 9.71 -1.73 -3.42
C PHE A 35 10.27 -1.97 -4.81
N VAL A 36 10.04 -1.06 -5.76
CA VAL A 36 10.57 -1.15 -7.13
C VAL A 36 12.09 -1.20 -7.11
N ALA A 37 12.75 -0.31 -6.36
CA ALA A 37 14.21 -0.29 -6.24
C ALA A 37 14.77 -1.59 -5.63
N ALA A 38 14.01 -2.24 -4.74
CA ALA A 38 14.39 -3.46 -4.05
C ALA A 38 14.01 -4.75 -4.79
N SER A 39 13.28 -4.66 -5.91
CA SER A 39 12.68 -5.81 -6.60
C SER A 39 13.14 -5.90 -8.05
N PRO A 40 14.40 -6.29 -8.29
CA PRO A 40 15.00 -6.34 -9.63
C PRO A 40 14.38 -7.41 -10.55
N TYR A 41 13.56 -8.29 -9.99
CA TYR A 41 12.83 -9.33 -10.74
C TYR A 41 11.55 -8.81 -11.40
N LEU A 42 11.13 -7.58 -11.11
CA LEU A 42 9.97 -6.96 -11.76
C LEU A 42 10.30 -6.65 -13.22
N GLY A 43 9.34 -6.89 -14.09
CA GLY A 43 9.41 -6.61 -15.54
C GLY A 43 9.13 -5.15 -15.84
N ASP A 44 8.30 -4.88 -16.86
CA ASP A 44 8.00 -3.53 -17.33
C ASP A 44 7.43 -2.68 -16.19
N ILE A 45 8.00 -1.51 -15.93
CA ILE A 45 7.57 -0.60 -14.86
C ILE A 45 7.13 0.72 -15.46
N ALA A 46 5.91 1.15 -15.13
CA ALA A 46 5.38 2.45 -15.53
C ALA A 46 4.66 3.13 -14.38
N TRP A 47 4.93 4.43 -14.23
CA TRP A 47 4.26 5.31 -13.28
C TRP A 47 3.29 6.22 -14.01
N SER A 48 2.09 6.38 -13.47
CA SER A 48 1.09 7.33 -13.97
C SER A 48 0.34 7.98 -12.81
N GLN A 49 -0.40 9.04 -13.11
CA GLN A 49 -1.41 9.57 -12.19
C GLN A 49 -2.80 9.15 -12.67
N VAL A 50 -3.67 8.82 -11.71
CA VAL A 50 -5.05 8.40 -11.94
C VAL A 50 -5.99 9.16 -11.00
N PRO A 51 -7.19 9.56 -11.45
CA PRO A 51 -8.22 10.09 -10.58
C PRO A 51 -8.69 9.03 -9.59
N VAL A 52 -8.80 9.41 -8.31
CA VAL A 52 -9.36 8.59 -7.24
C VAL A 52 -10.38 9.39 -6.44
N GLY A 53 -11.32 8.72 -5.80
CA GLY A 53 -12.41 9.34 -5.05
C GLY A 53 -13.77 8.74 -5.36
N GLU A 54 -14.80 9.18 -4.63
CA GLU A 54 -16.18 8.70 -4.76
C GLU A 54 -16.70 8.86 -6.20
N ASN A 55 -16.28 9.94 -6.87
CA ASN A 55 -16.71 10.28 -8.21
C ASN A 55 -15.67 9.93 -9.30
N ALA A 56 -14.60 9.19 -8.97
CA ALA A 56 -13.51 8.95 -9.91
C ALA A 56 -13.97 8.20 -11.18
N ALA A 57 -14.91 7.27 -11.03
CA ALA A 57 -15.50 6.55 -12.16
C ALA A 57 -16.16 7.50 -13.19
N TYR A 58 -16.74 8.61 -12.74
CA TYR A 58 -17.34 9.60 -13.64
C TYR A 58 -16.32 10.40 -14.44
N VAL A 59 -15.05 10.45 -14.00
CA VAL A 59 -13.96 11.10 -14.75
C VAL A 59 -13.64 10.34 -16.02
N TYR A 60 -13.69 9.00 -15.96
CA TYR A 60 -13.51 8.12 -17.12
C TYR A 60 -14.77 8.07 -18.02
N GLY A 61 -15.93 8.45 -17.48
CA GLY A 61 -17.20 8.37 -18.19
C GLY A 61 -17.58 6.93 -18.52
N PHE A 62 -17.83 6.64 -19.79
CA PHE A 62 -18.10 5.28 -20.29
C PHE A 62 -16.85 4.56 -20.82
N SER A 63 -15.70 5.23 -20.82
CA SER A 63 -14.42 4.64 -21.24
C SER A 63 -13.69 4.05 -20.03
N GLU A 64 -12.72 3.17 -20.28
CA GLU A 64 -11.72 2.78 -19.27
C GLU A 64 -10.48 3.69 -19.31
N GLU A 65 -10.47 4.66 -20.22
CA GLU A 65 -9.37 5.60 -20.47
C GLU A 65 -9.75 7.01 -20.02
N LEU A 66 -8.74 7.79 -19.63
CA LEU A 66 -8.95 9.20 -19.32
C LEU A 66 -9.30 9.96 -20.60
N PRO A 67 -10.16 10.99 -20.52
CA PRO A 67 -10.36 11.92 -21.62
C PRO A 67 -9.02 12.44 -22.13
N GLU A 68 -8.84 12.51 -23.46
CA GLU A 68 -7.56 12.93 -24.08
C GLU A 68 -7.16 14.37 -23.70
N ASP A 69 -8.14 15.19 -23.33
CA ASP A 69 -7.97 16.59 -22.92
C ASP A 69 -7.72 16.77 -21.41
N LEU A 70 -7.74 15.69 -20.62
CA LEU A 70 -7.52 15.74 -19.18
C LEU A 70 -6.10 15.27 -18.83
N GLU A 71 -5.26 16.19 -18.36
CA GLU A 71 -3.89 15.91 -17.98
C GLU A 71 -3.72 15.71 -16.46
N PRO A 72 -2.72 14.91 -16.02
CA PRO A 72 -2.33 14.83 -14.62
C PRO A 72 -2.11 16.19 -13.97
N GLY A 73 -2.81 16.45 -12.87
CA GLY A 73 -2.75 17.72 -12.14
C GLY A 73 -3.86 18.71 -12.51
N ASP A 74 -4.62 18.46 -13.56
CA ASP A 74 -5.78 19.28 -13.89
C ASP A 74 -6.86 19.21 -12.80
N PRO A 75 -7.68 20.27 -12.66
CA PRO A 75 -8.80 20.25 -11.71
C PRO A 75 -9.76 19.09 -12.00
N LEU A 76 -10.02 18.28 -10.97
CA LEU A 76 -10.99 17.19 -11.05
C LEU A 76 -12.35 17.61 -10.46
N PRO A 77 -13.43 16.88 -10.78
CA PRO A 77 -14.73 17.08 -10.14
C PRO A 77 -14.65 16.99 -8.61
N GLU A 78 -15.63 17.59 -7.93
CA GLU A 78 -15.70 17.53 -6.47
C GLU A 78 -15.73 16.06 -5.97
N GLY A 79 -14.97 15.81 -4.91
CA GLY A 79 -14.80 14.46 -4.36
C GLY A 79 -13.75 13.60 -5.08
N CYS A 80 -13.10 14.12 -6.12
CA CYS A 80 -11.98 13.48 -6.80
C CYS A 80 -10.65 14.18 -6.50
N ARG A 81 -9.57 13.42 -6.59
CA ARG A 81 -8.19 13.92 -6.54
C ARG A 81 -7.28 13.04 -7.38
N TRP A 82 -6.13 13.55 -7.78
CA TRP A 82 -5.09 12.74 -8.39
C TRP A 82 -4.39 11.87 -7.34
N SER A 83 -4.04 10.65 -7.75
CA SER A 83 -3.21 9.71 -7.01
C SER A 83 -2.23 9.03 -7.98
N TRP A 84 -1.20 8.40 -7.45
CA TRP A 84 -0.26 7.64 -8.26
C TRP A 84 -0.80 6.23 -8.55
N GLN A 85 -0.40 5.69 -9.69
CA GLN A 85 -0.53 4.28 -10.04
C GLN A 85 0.82 3.77 -10.54
N LEU A 86 1.19 2.59 -10.07
CA LEU A 86 2.32 1.82 -10.56
C LEU A 86 1.79 0.62 -11.34
N SER A 87 2.10 0.56 -12.63
CA SER A 87 1.91 -0.64 -13.45
C SER A 87 3.21 -1.42 -13.48
N LEU A 88 3.13 -2.74 -13.28
CA LEU A 88 4.29 -3.63 -13.32
C LEU A 88 3.95 -5.00 -13.90
N THR A 89 4.95 -5.69 -14.45
CA THR A 89 4.84 -7.11 -14.79
C THR A 89 5.60 -7.96 -13.75
N ASP A 90 5.00 -9.05 -13.29
CA ASP A 90 5.68 -10.01 -12.40
C ASP A 90 6.58 -10.97 -13.20
N PRO A 91 7.40 -11.81 -12.54
CA PRO A 91 8.27 -12.74 -13.26
C PRO A 91 7.56 -13.83 -14.07
N SER A 92 6.27 -14.05 -13.84
CA SER A 92 5.45 -14.96 -14.65
C SER A 92 4.92 -14.30 -15.93
N GLY A 93 5.23 -13.02 -16.15
CA GLY A 93 4.75 -12.24 -17.29
C GLY A 93 3.35 -11.68 -17.09
N ARG A 94 2.83 -11.66 -15.85
CA ARG A 94 1.49 -11.15 -15.56
C ARG A 94 1.54 -9.69 -15.14
N ASP A 95 0.65 -8.89 -15.70
CA ASP A 95 0.51 -7.48 -15.35
C ASP A 95 -0.26 -7.26 -14.06
N PHE A 96 0.23 -6.32 -13.26
CA PHE A 96 -0.39 -5.85 -12.03
C PHE A 96 -0.40 -4.33 -11.98
N ARG A 97 -1.33 -3.82 -11.18
CA ARG A 97 -1.40 -2.41 -10.80
C ARG A 97 -1.38 -2.29 -9.30
N LEU A 98 -0.57 -1.36 -8.81
CA LEU A 98 -0.49 -0.95 -7.42
C LEU A 98 -0.90 0.52 -7.29
N HIS A 99 -1.74 0.84 -6.32
CA HIS A 99 -2.14 2.22 -6.01
C HIS A 99 -2.21 2.47 -4.50
N HIS A 100 -2.36 3.74 -4.12
CA HIS A 100 -2.40 4.21 -2.73
C HIS A 100 -3.28 3.34 -1.80
N ASN A 101 -4.56 3.14 -2.14
CA ASN A 101 -5.51 2.42 -1.27
C ASN A 101 -5.14 0.94 -1.06
N GLN A 102 -4.52 0.28 -2.04
CA GLN A 102 -4.01 -1.09 -1.88
C GLN A 102 -2.85 -1.13 -0.88
N VAL A 103 -1.93 -0.17 -0.95
CA VAL A 103 -0.80 -0.06 -0.01
C VAL A 103 -1.32 0.21 1.40
N VAL A 104 -2.25 1.16 1.57
CA VAL A 104 -2.89 1.43 2.87
C VAL A 104 -3.56 0.17 3.40
N SER A 105 -4.37 -0.51 2.58
CA SER A 105 -5.05 -1.75 2.97
C SER A 105 -4.07 -2.85 3.40
N ALA A 106 -2.95 -3.00 2.69
CA ALA A 106 -1.91 -3.97 3.05
C ALA A 106 -1.24 -3.63 4.39
N ILE A 107 -0.95 -2.35 4.65
CA ILE A 107 -0.43 -1.89 5.95
C ILE A 107 -1.43 -2.22 7.06
N THR A 108 -2.71 -1.89 6.88
CA THR A 108 -3.76 -2.20 7.86
C THR A 108 -3.85 -3.70 8.14
N LYS A 109 -3.78 -4.55 7.10
CA LYS A 109 -3.76 -6.01 7.27
C LYS A 109 -2.54 -6.48 8.06
N VAL A 110 -1.36 -5.94 7.76
CA VAL A 110 -0.12 -6.25 8.49
C VAL A 110 -0.24 -5.90 9.97
N VAL A 111 -0.81 -4.73 10.28
CA VAL A 111 -0.88 -4.21 11.65
C VAL A 111 -1.99 -4.87 12.47
N TYR A 112 -3.17 -5.09 11.89
CA TYR A 112 -4.37 -5.48 12.64
C TYR A 112 -4.83 -6.92 12.40
N GLU A 113 -4.50 -7.51 11.25
CA GLU A 113 -4.96 -8.85 10.85
C GLU A 113 -3.86 -9.91 10.94
N GLY A 114 -2.69 -9.56 11.47
CA GLY A 114 -1.56 -10.47 11.65
C GLY A 114 -1.92 -11.69 12.50
N ASP A 115 -2.07 -12.84 11.85
CA ASP A 115 -2.41 -14.11 12.48
C ASP A 115 -1.38 -14.45 13.59
N GLY A 116 -1.86 -14.56 14.83
CA GLY A 116 -1.08 -14.64 16.08
C GLY A 116 -0.24 -15.92 16.26
N ARG A 117 0.30 -16.49 15.18
CA ARG A 117 1.14 -17.69 15.17
C ARG A 117 2.23 -17.56 14.11
N GLN A 118 3.29 -16.77 14.34
CA GLN A 118 4.38 -16.71 13.36
C GLN A 118 5.78 -16.61 13.97
N ASP A 119 6.72 -17.25 13.26
CA ASP A 119 8.17 -17.27 13.46
C ASP A 119 8.73 -15.92 13.90
N SER A 120 9.68 -15.95 14.83
CA SER A 120 10.30 -14.78 15.46
C SER A 120 10.84 -13.73 14.48
N MET A 121 11.33 -14.13 13.30
CA MET A 121 11.79 -13.20 12.26
C MET A 121 10.66 -12.50 11.50
N ARG A 122 9.51 -13.17 11.33
CA ARG A 122 8.33 -12.55 10.72
C ARG A 122 7.67 -11.59 11.72
N ALA A 123 7.64 -11.96 13.00
CA ALA A 123 7.19 -11.08 14.08
C ALA A 123 8.03 -9.79 14.18
N PHE A 124 9.37 -9.87 14.05
CA PHE A 124 10.24 -8.69 14.08
C PHE A 124 10.00 -7.72 12.90
N ARG A 125 9.82 -8.25 11.68
CA ARG A 125 9.53 -7.43 10.49
C ARG A 125 8.17 -6.73 10.59
N LEU A 126 7.14 -7.45 11.03
CA LEU A 126 5.80 -6.89 11.23
C LEU A 126 5.82 -5.82 12.33
N GLY A 127 6.61 -6.01 13.40
CA GLY A 127 6.79 -5.02 14.45
C GLY A 127 7.38 -3.69 13.97
N ARG A 128 8.24 -3.67 12.94
CA ARG A 128 8.75 -2.41 12.36
C ARG A 128 7.67 -1.64 11.59
N ILE A 129 6.81 -2.36 10.86
CA ILE A 129 5.69 -1.75 10.12
C ILE A 129 4.65 -1.21 11.11
N GLU A 130 4.35 -1.98 12.16
CA GLU A 130 3.47 -1.56 13.25
C GLU A 130 4.01 -0.33 13.97
N GLN A 131 5.28 -0.36 14.40
CA GLN A 131 5.92 0.78 15.03
C GLN A 131 5.80 2.01 14.13
N TRP A 132 6.22 1.92 12.87
CA TRP A 132 6.13 3.02 11.92
C TRP A 132 4.69 3.54 11.77
N TYR A 133 3.69 2.67 11.65
CA TYR A 133 2.29 3.06 11.47
C TYR A 133 1.69 3.79 12.69
N THR A 134 2.08 3.36 13.89
CA THR A 134 1.60 3.94 15.15
C THR A 134 2.23 5.29 15.50
N GLU A 135 3.32 5.68 14.84
CA GLU A 135 3.94 6.99 15.03
C GLU A 135 3.04 8.13 14.49
N PRO A 136 3.06 9.32 15.13
CA PRO A 136 2.39 10.52 14.61
C PRO A 136 2.88 10.86 13.20
N ALA A 137 2.01 11.44 12.36
CA ALA A 137 2.30 11.70 10.95
C ALA A 137 3.64 12.41 10.69
N ASP A 138 3.97 13.44 11.46
CA ASP A 138 5.24 14.17 11.29
C ASP A 138 6.47 13.33 11.61
N SER A 139 6.38 12.47 12.65
CA SER A 139 7.47 11.56 13.05
C SER A 139 7.59 10.40 12.05
N ARG A 140 6.46 9.84 11.64
CA ARG A 140 6.40 8.76 10.65
C ARG A 140 6.96 9.16 9.30
N ARG A 141 6.71 10.39 8.83
CA ARG A 141 7.29 10.91 7.57
C ARG A 141 8.82 11.05 7.61
N ALA A 142 9.38 11.27 8.80
CA ALA A 142 10.83 11.30 9.01
C ALA A 142 11.43 9.89 9.10
N LEU A 143 10.63 8.89 9.51
CA LEU A 143 11.02 7.49 9.54
C LEU A 143 10.87 6.85 8.16
N LYS A 144 11.99 6.42 7.58
CA LYS A 144 11.97 5.65 6.34
C LYS A 144 11.75 4.17 6.65
N LEU A 145 10.69 3.59 6.10
CA LEU A 145 10.56 2.14 6.05
C LEU A 145 11.71 1.56 5.21
N GLY A 146 12.34 0.51 5.73
CA GLY A 146 13.39 -0.20 5.02
C GLY A 146 12.85 -0.95 3.79
N PRO A 147 13.73 -1.36 2.87
CA PRO A 147 13.38 -2.19 1.72
C PRO A 147 12.60 -3.46 2.09
N ASP A 148 12.95 -4.09 3.21
CA ASP A 148 12.27 -5.29 3.72
C ASP A 148 10.78 -5.06 3.99
N ALA A 149 10.46 -3.96 4.67
CA ALA A 149 9.10 -3.56 5.00
C ALA A 149 8.34 -3.13 3.73
N ALA A 150 8.97 -2.35 2.87
CA ALA A 150 8.36 -1.91 1.61
C ALA A 150 7.99 -3.08 0.69
N VAL A 151 8.92 -4.03 0.51
CA VAL A 151 8.67 -5.25 -0.25
C VAL A 151 7.54 -6.06 0.37
N THR A 152 7.55 -6.25 1.68
CA THR A 152 6.48 -6.99 2.38
C THR A 152 5.11 -6.35 2.14
N ILE A 153 4.98 -5.04 2.32
CA ILE A 153 3.73 -4.30 2.15
C ILE A 153 3.23 -4.41 0.69
N CYS A 154 4.09 -4.12 -0.28
CA CYS A 154 3.72 -4.12 -1.69
C CYS A 154 3.35 -5.52 -2.20
N GLN A 155 4.04 -6.58 -1.76
CA GLN A 155 3.68 -7.94 -2.14
C GLN A 155 2.35 -8.40 -1.54
N ILE A 156 2.06 -8.02 -0.30
CA ILE A 156 0.74 -8.25 0.30
C ILE A 156 -0.33 -7.47 -0.47
N ALA A 157 -0.05 -6.23 -0.88
CA ALA A 157 -0.95 -5.42 -1.68
C ALA A 157 -1.25 -6.03 -3.06
N LEU A 158 -0.23 -6.59 -3.72
CA LEU A 158 -0.31 -7.17 -5.07
C LEU A 158 -0.88 -8.59 -5.09
N TRP A 159 -0.41 -9.44 -4.18
CA TRP A 159 -0.61 -10.90 -4.23
C TRP A 159 -1.28 -11.47 -2.99
N GLY A 160 -1.57 -10.64 -1.98
CA GLY A 160 -2.14 -11.09 -0.70
C GLY A 160 -1.18 -11.89 0.18
N LYS A 161 0.08 -12.07 -0.25
CA LYS A 161 1.13 -12.82 0.45
C LYS A 161 2.51 -12.32 0.06
N VAL A 162 3.52 -12.67 0.85
CA VAL A 162 4.93 -12.48 0.48
C VAL A 162 5.34 -13.66 -0.41
N ALA A 163 5.58 -13.41 -1.70
CA ALA A 163 5.99 -14.40 -2.68
C ALA A 163 7.52 -14.43 -2.87
N PHE A 164 8.18 -13.28 -2.79
CA PHE A 164 9.63 -13.12 -2.96
C PHE A 164 10.20 -12.41 -1.72
N PRO A 165 10.60 -13.14 -0.66
CA PRO A 165 11.09 -12.50 0.54
C PRO A 165 12.33 -11.63 0.23
N TYR A 166 12.35 -10.42 0.77
CA TYR A 166 13.54 -9.56 0.68
C TYR A 166 14.65 -10.14 1.56
N GLU A 167 15.81 -10.38 0.97
CA GLU A 167 17.05 -10.72 1.65
C GLU A 167 18.02 -9.54 1.54
N ASP A 168 18.40 -8.97 2.68
CA ASP A 168 19.43 -7.93 2.72
C ASP A 168 20.79 -8.56 2.41
N GLU A 169 21.53 -7.98 1.45
CA GLU A 169 22.90 -8.38 1.12
C GLU A 169 23.84 -8.32 2.34
N ASN A 170 23.48 -7.58 3.40
CA ASN A 170 24.21 -7.48 4.67
C ASN A 170 23.49 -8.13 5.88
N GLY A 171 22.48 -8.98 5.65
CA GLY A 171 21.81 -9.72 6.72
C GLY A 171 22.78 -10.63 7.48
N PRO A 172 22.46 -11.04 8.73
CA PRO A 172 23.37 -11.82 9.59
C PRO A 172 23.78 -13.21 9.03
N PHE A 173 23.26 -13.59 7.86
CA PHE A 173 23.57 -14.85 7.18
C PHE A 173 24.09 -14.71 5.75
N GLY A 174 24.29 -13.50 5.22
CA GLY A 174 25.03 -13.26 3.97
C GLY A 174 24.69 -14.20 2.80
N THR A 175 23.41 -14.57 2.61
CA THR A 175 22.97 -15.24 1.39
C THR A 175 22.73 -14.15 0.37
N GLY A 176 23.78 -13.84 -0.40
CA GLY A 176 23.66 -12.96 -1.55
C GLY A 176 22.53 -13.42 -2.48
N ARG A 177 21.90 -12.46 -3.17
CA ARG A 177 20.84 -12.63 -4.19
C ARG A 177 20.80 -14.05 -4.72
N MET A 178 19.93 -14.90 -4.17
CA MET A 178 19.63 -16.16 -4.83
C MET A 178 18.91 -15.81 -6.12
N ASP A 179 19.59 -16.02 -7.24
CA ASP A 179 18.99 -15.99 -8.56
C ASP A 179 17.93 -17.11 -8.60
N PHE A 180 16.69 -16.78 -8.26
CA PHE A 180 15.54 -17.71 -8.23
C PHE A 180 15.21 -18.33 -9.62
N PHE A 181 16.01 -18.05 -10.65
CA PHE A 181 15.81 -18.49 -12.04
C PHE A 181 16.86 -19.46 -12.58
N GLU A 182 17.87 -19.87 -11.81
CA GLU A 182 18.82 -20.90 -12.29
C GLU A 182 18.21 -22.31 -12.38
N GLU A 183 17.19 -22.64 -11.59
CA GLU A 183 16.56 -23.98 -11.62
C GLU A 183 15.64 -24.23 -12.83
N GLN A 184 15.42 -23.24 -13.71
CA GLN A 184 14.56 -23.38 -14.90
C GLN A 184 15.29 -23.22 -16.25
N ARG A 185 16.63 -23.33 -16.29
CA ARG A 185 17.41 -23.23 -17.53
C ARG A 185 17.98 -24.55 -18.02
#